data_AF-A0AAV9X405-F1
#
_entry.id   AF-A0AAV9X405-F1
#
_cell.length_a   1.000
_cell.length_b   1.000
_cell.length_c   1.000
_cell.angle_alpha   90.00
_cell.angle_beta   90.00
_cell.angle_gamma   90.00
#
_symmetry.space_group_name_H-M   'P 1'
#
loop_
_entity.id
_entity.type
_entity.pdbx_description
1 polymer ?
#
loop_
_entity_poly.entity_id
_entity_poly.type
_entity_poly.pdbx_seq_one_letter_code
_entity_poly.pdbx_strand_id
1 'polypeptide(L)'
;MPVACQETGSTQFLLFKIALRSLDFDTARNCLRKVCDGPGRDISILYACALEAQSAGNKDMILQVLSQLLEQADTATLPKGAHLPAIYKTMIRLILSDIHDNKTVADDILTTLQSVFQKALNNAVKFKVVSNKTIELDPTTETEKSLWNTDEYDWFSRNSYNLALRALQHWPVEYALRFAQLCVQFIQLYSAETCSEEEKENLALRQSFCDYICASTCVALARKEDKLDKQLQLYDDAQKSITSFRALRQNLEPRLTVQTQKDFGERYLSLLIHEFEACVHLEKWDSLGKITEEIGNFKQLQPLRRIGDMILCVDAPVGVFLPVLEKVINLSIQVETHKIGKVARWIRILLQKSLQGDFNKAERLGNQYPQEELEWIAATLWNLAIDKNYAGDFGGSKTWAEFALSVAGFVKDGGQLEKLLHSKFVNLRTN
;
A
#
# COMPACT_ATOMS: atom_id res chain seq x y z
N MET A 1 16.49 8.01 -59.18
CA MET A 1 15.82 6.69 -58.96
C MET A 1 14.34 6.85 -59.26
N PRO A 2 13.66 5.82 -59.81
CA PRO A 2 12.21 5.80 -59.92
C PRO A 2 11.56 5.92 -58.53
N VAL A 3 10.46 6.67 -58.41
CA VAL A 3 9.78 6.95 -57.12
C VAL A 3 9.40 5.65 -56.39
N ALA A 4 8.90 4.65 -57.12
CA ALA A 4 8.55 3.33 -56.56
C ALA A 4 9.74 2.58 -55.94
N CYS A 5 10.96 2.77 -56.45
CA CYS A 5 12.15 2.13 -55.89
C CYS A 5 12.66 2.87 -54.64
N GLN A 6 12.40 4.18 -54.54
CA GLN A 6 12.75 4.97 -53.35
C GLN A 6 11.96 4.53 -52.12
N GLU A 7 10.73 4.05 -52.29
CA GLU A 7 9.84 3.65 -51.18
C GLU A 7 10.05 2.22 -50.68
N THR A 8 10.95 1.46 -51.29
CA THR A 8 11.28 0.11 -50.81
C THR A 8 11.97 0.15 -49.45
N GLY A 9 11.64 -0.78 -48.55
CA GLY A 9 12.16 -0.81 -47.17
C GLY A 9 13.69 -0.80 -47.10
N SER A 10 14.37 -1.54 -47.98
CA SER A 10 15.84 -1.57 -48.03
C SER A 10 16.45 -0.23 -48.49
N THR A 11 15.78 0.49 -49.40
CA THR A 11 16.24 1.82 -49.83
C THR A 11 16.04 2.86 -48.73
N GLN A 12 14.90 2.80 -48.04
CA GLN A 12 14.63 3.66 -46.88
C GLN A 12 15.60 3.38 -45.72
N PHE A 13 16.01 2.14 -45.51
CA PHE A 13 17.05 1.79 -44.53
C PHE A 13 18.42 2.39 -44.89
N LEU A 14 18.84 2.34 -46.15
CA LEU A 14 20.10 2.96 -46.57
C LEU A 14 20.05 4.48 -46.42
N LEU A 15 18.93 5.11 -46.76
CA LEU A 15 18.72 6.55 -46.55
C LEU A 15 18.71 6.91 -45.07
N PHE A 16 18.08 6.10 -44.23
CA PHE A 16 18.10 6.23 -42.77
C PHE A 16 19.54 6.21 -42.23
N LYS A 17 20.34 5.23 -42.68
CA LYS A 17 21.75 5.10 -42.28
C LYS A 17 22.60 6.29 -42.71
N ILE A 18 22.40 6.80 -43.93
CA ILE A 18 23.08 8.00 -44.41
C ILE A 18 22.68 9.21 -43.57
N ALA A 19 21.37 9.41 -43.35
CA ALA A 19 20.83 10.52 -42.57
C ALA A 19 21.38 10.53 -41.13
N LEU A 20 21.47 9.37 -40.48
CA LEU A 20 22.11 9.23 -39.17
C LEU A 20 23.57 9.66 -39.16
N ARG A 21 24.35 9.24 -40.16
CA ARG A 21 25.77 9.62 -40.28
C ARG A 21 25.96 11.10 -40.61
N SER A 22 25.00 11.70 -41.30
CA SER A 22 24.97 13.12 -41.65
C SER A 22 24.37 14.00 -40.56
N LEU A 23 23.95 13.43 -39.42
CA LEU A 23 23.26 14.13 -38.32
C LEU A 23 21.94 14.80 -38.74
N ASP A 24 21.36 14.36 -39.86
CA ASP A 24 20.06 14.80 -40.34
C ASP A 24 18.95 13.92 -39.75
N PHE A 25 18.58 14.23 -38.51
CA PHE A 25 17.63 13.44 -37.75
C PHE A 25 16.18 13.57 -38.24
N ASP A 26 15.85 14.65 -38.96
CA ASP A 26 14.52 14.81 -39.57
C ASP A 26 14.36 13.86 -40.75
N THR A 27 15.37 13.79 -41.62
CA THR A 27 15.38 12.83 -42.72
C THR A 27 15.42 11.40 -42.19
N ALA A 28 16.20 11.12 -41.14
CA ALA A 28 16.20 9.80 -40.51
C ALA A 28 14.81 9.41 -39.96
N ARG A 29 14.12 10.32 -39.26
CA ARG A 29 12.75 10.08 -38.79
C ARG A 29 11.77 9.81 -39.93
N ASN A 30 11.85 10.59 -41.00
CA ASN A 30 11.00 10.39 -42.18
C ASN A 30 11.27 9.04 -42.87
N CYS A 31 12.53 8.62 -42.95
CA CYS A 31 12.89 7.31 -43.50
C CYS A 31 12.34 6.18 -42.62
N LEU A 32 12.49 6.29 -41.29
CA LEU A 32 11.95 5.31 -40.35
C LEU A 32 10.43 5.17 -40.48
N ARG A 33 9.70 6.29 -40.56
CA ARG A 33 8.24 6.30 -40.78
C ARG A 33 7.86 5.55 -42.06
N LYS A 34 8.58 5.78 -43.15
CA LYS A 34 8.36 5.08 -44.43
C LYS A 34 8.67 3.59 -44.35
N VAL A 35 9.66 3.17 -43.54
CA VAL A 35 9.90 1.74 -43.27
C VAL A 35 8.73 1.13 -42.49
N CYS A 36 8.19 1.85 -41.51
CA CYS A 36 7.05 1.37 -40.71
C CYS A 36 5.75 1.26 -41.53
N ASP A 37 5.47 2.27 -42.37
CA ASP A 37 4.23 2.39 -43.14
C ASP A 37 4.29 1.65 -44.50
N GLY A 38 5.47 1.17 -44.88
CA GLY A 38 5.72 0.56 -46.19
C GLY A 38 5.09 -0.83 -46.38
N PRO A 39 4.84 -1.24 -47.64
CA PRO A 39 4.30 -2.55 -47.96
C PRO A 39 5.30 -3.64 -47.58
N GLY A 40 4.93 -4.50 -46.63
CA GLY A 40 5.72 -5.67 -46.21
C GLY A 40 6.21 -5.67 -44.77
N ARG A 41 6.14 -4.54 -44.02
CA ARG A 41 6.50 -4.40 -42.59
C ARG A 41 7.63 -5.35 -42.16
N ASP A 42 8.77 -5.25 -42.83
CA ASP A 42 9.89 -6.15 -42.56
C ASP A 42 10.58 -5.73 -41.25
N ILE A 43 10.23 -6.41 -40.17
CA ILE A 43 10.76 -6.18 -38.83
C ILE A 43 12.29 -6.40 -38.79
N SER A 44 12.87 -7.17 -39.73
CA SER A 44 14.33 -7.33 -39.87
C SER A 44 15.00 -6.01 -40.22
N ILE A 45 14.34 -5.19 -41.05
CA ILE A 45 14.82 -3.86 -41.42
C ILE A 45 14.73 -2.90 -40.24
N LEU A 46 13.64 -2.95 -39.46
CA LEU A 46 13.52 -2.15 -38.24
C LEU A 46 14.56 -2.54 -37.18
N TYR A 47 14.89 -3.83 -37.05
CA TYR A 47 15.97 -4.28 -36.19
C TYR A 47 17.33 -3.73 -36.66
N ALA A 48 17.57 -3.73 -37.98
CA ALA A 48 18.76 -3.11 -38.55
C ALA A 48 18.79 -1.59 -38.28
N CYS A 49 17.65 -0.88 -38.37
CA CYS A 49 17.55 0.53 -37.97
C CYS A 49 17.94 0.74 -36.50
N ALA A 50 17.54 -0.17 -35.61
CA ALA A 50 17.84 -0.08 -34.17
C ALA A 50 19.35 -0.22 -33.91
N LEU A 51 20.00 -1.17 -34.58
CA LEU A 51 21.46 -1.37 -34.50
C LEU A 51 22.24 -0.17 -35.04
N GLU A 52 21.82 0.40 -36.18
CA GLU A 52 22.46 1.59 -36.74
C GLU A 52 22.28 2.80 -35.82
N ALA A 53 21.07 3.04 -35.31
CA ALA A 53 20.82 4.10 -34.32
C ALA A 53 21.66 3.92 -33.04
N GLN A 54 21.83 2.68 -32.58
CA GLN A 54 22.67 2.34 -31.44
C GLN A 54 24.15 2.68 -31.71
N SER A 55 24.65 2.31 -32.89
CA SER A 55 26.03 2.62 -33.30
C SER A 55 26.29 4.12 -33.44
N ALA A 56 25.26 4.90 -33.81
CA ALA A 56 25.33 6.35 -33.92
C ALA A 56 25.19 7.06 -32.55
N GLY A 57 24.82 6.34 -31.49
CA GLY A 57 24.70 6.89 -30.13
C GLY A 57 23.51 7.84 -29.92
N ASN A 58 22.56 7.94 -30.86
CA ASN A 58 21.40 8.82 -30.72
C ASN A 58 20.27 8.13 -29.92
N LYS A 59 20.15 8.45 -28.63
CA LYS A 59 19.17 7.83 -27.71
C LYS A 59 17.72 8.01 -28.18
N ASP A 60 17.34 9.20 -28.64
CA ASP A 60 15.98 9.49 -29.09
C ASP A 60 15.57 8.65 -30.30
N MET A 61 16.49 8.49 -31.26
CA MET A 61 16.23 7.66 -32.43
C MET A 61 16.15 6.18 -32.05
N ILE A 62 16.99 5.71 -31.12
CA ILE A 62 16.91 4.32 -30.64
C ILE A 62 15.54 4.09 -29.99
N LEU A 63 15.10 4.97 -29.09
CA LEU A 63 13.79 4.85 -28.43
C LEU A 63 12.63 4.85 -29.43
N GLN A 64 12.70 5.69 -30.47
CA GLN A 64 11.69 5.71 -31.55
C GLN A 64 11.65 4.40 -32.32
N VAL A 65 12.80 3.88 -32.76
CA VAL A 65 12.88 2.61 -33.49
C VAL A 65 12.39 1.44 -32.61
N LEU A 66 12.82 1.39 -31.35
CA LEU A 66 12.40 0.33 -30.43
C LEU A 66 10.90 0.38 -30.12
N SER A 67 10.32 1.58 -29.99
CA SER A 67 8.87 1.73 -29.79
C SER A 67 8.08 1.18 -30.99
N GLN A 68 8.53 1.49 -32.20
CA GLN A 68 7.91 1.00 -33.44
C GLN A 68 8.06 -0.53 -33.59
N LEU A 69 9.23 -1.09 -33.22
CA LEU A 69 9.43 -2.54 -33.18
C LEU A 69 8.44 -3.25 -32.25
N LEU A 70 8.18 -2.67 -31.07
CA LEU A 70 7.25 -3.24 -30.09
C LEU A 70 5.79 -3.13 -30.56
N GLU A 71 5.39 -2.01 -31.16
CA GLU A 71 4.04 -1.83 -31.72
C GLU A 71 3.74 -2.81 -32.85
N GLN A 72 4.72 -3.08 -33.71
CA GLN A 72 4.56 -4.06 -34.79
C GLN A 72 4.57 -5.51 -34.29
N ALA A 73 5.37 -5.82 -33.26
CA ALA A 73 5.38 -7.14 -32.65
C ALA A 73 4.05 -7.52 -31.97
N ASP A 74 3.24 -6.53 -31.57
CA ASP A 74 1.89 -6.78 -31.02
C ASP A 74 0.86 -7.15 -32.09
N THR A 75 1.13 -6.88 -33.38
CA THR A 75 0.16 -7.05 -34.49
C THR A 75 0.56 -8.08 -35.53
N ALA A 76 1.84 -8.42 -35.63
CA ALA A 76 2.38 -9.34 -36.63
C ALA A 76 3.09 -10.54 -35.98
N THR A 77 3.23 -11.64 -36.74
CA THR A 77 4.11 -12.74 -36.38
C THR A 77 5.54 -12.23 -36.29
N LEU A 78 6.14 -12.37 -35.11
CA LEU A 78 7.53 -11.97 -34.88
C LEU A 78 8.48 -12.66 -35.86
N PRO A 79 9.52 -11.97 -36.36
CA PRO A 79 10.56 -12.63 -37.13
C PRO A 79 11.23 -13.69 -36.28
N LYS A 80 11.62 -14.78 -36.93
CA LYS A 80 12.43 -15.82 -36.31
C LYS A 80 13.69 -15.18 -35.70
N GLY A 81 13.84 -15.26 -34.38
CA GLY A 81 14.98 -14.73 -33.63
C GLY A 81 14.78 -13.40 -32.91
N ALA A 82 13.62 -12.73 -33.00
CA ALA A 82 13.36 -11.49 -32.27
C ALA A 82 13.08 -11.75 -30.77
N HIS A 83 14.00 -11.33 -29.90
CA HIS A 83 13.88 -11.49 -28.45
C HIS A 83 13.25 -10.26 -27.77
N LEU A 84 11.92 -10.24 -27.65
CA LEU A 84 11.16 -9.10 -27.10
C LEU A 84 11.61 -8.63 -25.72
N PRO A 85 11.89 -9.50 -24.73
CA PRO A 85 12.35 -9.02 -23.42
C PRO A 85 13.67 -8.25 -23.49
N ALA A 86 14.55 -8.59 -24.43
CA ALA A 86 15.80 -7.86 -24.62
C ALA A 86 15.55 -6.45 -25.18
N ILE A 87 14.54 -6.29 -26.04
CA ILE A 87 14.12 -4.98 -26.56
C ILE A 87 13.58 -4.11 -25.41
N TYR A 88 12.65 -4.64 -24.60
CA TYR A 88 12.13 -3.94 -23.41
C TYR A 88 13.25 -3.55 -22.45
N LYS A 89 14.16 -4.48 -22.12
CA LYS A 89 15.34 -4.23 -21.27
C LYS A 89 16.21 -3.09 -21.82
N THR A 90 16.43 -3.07 -23.13
CA THR A 90 17.25 -2.05 -23.80
C THR A 90 16.58 -0.68 -23.70
N MET A 91 15.28 -0.61 -23.98
CA MET A 91 14.49 0.61 -23.86
C MET A 91 14.51 1.15 -22.41
N ILE A 92 14.29 0.28 -21.42
CA ILE A 92 14.36 0.62 -19.99
C ILE A 92 15.74 1.17 -19.63
N ARG A 93 16.83 0.50 -20.04
CA ARG A 93 18.20 0.95 -19.74
C ARG A 93 18.52 2.31 -20.36
N LEU A 94 18.04 2.58 -21.57
CA LEU A 94 18.21 3.88 -22.23
C LEU A 94 17.48 5.00 -21.47
N ILE A 95 16.23 4.76 -21.10
CA ILE A 95 15.44 5.71 -20.31
C ILE A 95 16.09 5.95 -18.95
N LEU A 96 16.56 4.91 -18.28
CA LEU A 96 17.25 5.04 -16.98
C LEU A 96 18.60 5.77 -17.10
N SER A 97 19.33 5.60 -18.19
CA SER A 97 20.54 6.38 -18.47
C SER A 97 20.20 7.86 -18.66
N ASP A 98 19.15 8.18 -19.41
CA ASP A 98 18.71 9.57 -19.58
C ASP A 98 18.25 10.21 -18.26
N ILE A 99 17.54 9.45 -17.42
CA ILE A 99 17.19 9.87 -16.05
C ILE A 99 18.44 10.10 -15.17
N HIS A 100 19.52 9.35 -15.37
CA HIS A 100 20.76 9.52 -14.61
C HIS A 100 21.56 10.73 -15.07
N ASP A 101 21.59 10.98 -16.37
CA ASP A 101 22.35 12.09 -16.98
C ASP A 101 21.69 13.45 -16.69
N ASN A 102 20.37 13.47 -16.46
CA ASN A 102 19.60 14.68 -16.20
C ASN A 102 19.39 14.96 -14.70
N LYS A 103 19.65 16.19 -14.26
CA LYS A 103 19.48 16.62 -12.85
C LYS A 103 18.02 16.66 -12.41
N THR A 104 17.10 16.94 -13.33
CA THR A 104 15.66 17.02 -13.07
C THR A 104 14.96 15.98 -13.93
N VAL A 105 14.20 15.09 -13.31
CA VAL A 105 13.45 14.05 -14.01
C VAL A 105 12.06 14.61 -14.33
N ALA A 106 11.77 14.77 -15.62
CA ALA A 106 10.43 15.15 -16.06
C ALA A 106 9.43 14.00 -15.84
N ASP A 107 8.19 14.34 -15.46
CA ASP A 107 7.14 13.37 -15.17
C ASP A 107 6.80 12.47 -16.38
N ASP A 108 6.89 13.03 -17.59
CA ASP A 108 6.67 12.30 -18.85
C ASP A 108 7.66 11.15 -19.06
N ILE A 109 8.91 11.31 -18.61
CA ILE A 109 9.95 10.27 -18.72
C ILE A 109 9.62 9.11 -17.76
N LEU A 110 9.16 9.41 -16.55
CA LEU A 110 8.74 8.39 -15.58
C LEU A 110 7.48 7.66 -16.03
N THR A 111 6.51 8.40 -16.59
CA THR A 111 5.32 7.82 -17.21
C THR A 111 5.69 6.90 -18.38
N THR A 112 6.64 7.31 -19.22
CA THR A 112 7.15 6.48 -20.31
C THR A 112 7.82 5.23 -19.79
N LEU A 113 8.70 5.35 -18.79
CA LEU A 113 9.37 4.21 -18.15
C LEU A 113 8.36 3.20 -17.62
N GLN A 114 7.37 3.67 -16.85
CA GLN A 114 6.31 2.84 -16.31
C GLN A 114 5.47 2.17 -17.41
N SER A 115 5.16 2.89 -18.49
CA SER A 115 4.47 2.33 -19.66
C SER A 115 5.24 1.18 -20.31
N VAL A 116 6.56 1.31 -20.45
CA VAL A 116 7.42 0.26 -21.02
C VAL A 116 7.40 -1.00 -20.14
N PHE A 117 7.49 -0.86 -18.81
CA PHE A 117 7.33 -1.99 -17.89
C PHE A 117 5.95 -2.64 -17.99
N GLN A 118 4.88 -1.83 -18.09
CA GLN A 118 3.51 -2.35 -18.22
C GLN A 118 3.31 -3.12 -19.53
N LYS A 119 3.85 -2.62 -20.64
CA LYS A 119 3.82 -3.32 -21.94
C LYS A 119 4.58 -4.65 -21.86
N ALA A 120 5.77 -4.65 -21.24
CA ALA A 120 6.56 -5.85 -21.01
C ALA A 120 5.77 -6.91 -20.20
N LEU A 121 5.12 -6.48 -19.12
CA LEU A 121 4.28 -7.35 -18.30
C LEU A 121 3.10 -7.94 -19.08
N ASN A 122 2.37 -7.10 -19.82
CA ASN A 122 1.23 -7.54 -20.62
C ASN A 122 1.66 -8.57 -21.68
N ASN A 123 2.83 -8.37 -22.30
CA ASN A 123 3.39 -9.31 -23.26
C ASN A 123 3.79 -10.64 -22.60
N ALA A 124 4.42 -10.59 -21.43
CA ALA A 124 4.78 -11.77 -20.64
C ALA A 124 3.55 -12.60 -20.22
N VAL A 125 2.49 -11.94 -19.74
CA VAL A 125 1.21 -12.57 -19.39
C VAL A 125 0.60 -13.26 -20.61
N LYS A 126 0.50 -12.56 -21.75
CA LYS A 126 -0.01 -13.12 -23.01
C LYS A 126 0.78 -14.37 -23.41
N PHE A 127 2.12 -14.30 -23.35
CA PHE A 127 2.98 -15.43 -23.70
C PHE A 127 2.77 -16.63 -22.78
N LYS A 128 2.67 -16.42 -21.46
CA LYS A 128 2.42 -17.50 -20.48
C LYS A 128 1.06 -18.18 -20.75
N VAL A 129 0.01 -17.41 -21.03
CA VAL A 129 -1.32 -17.96 -21.36
C VAL A 129 -1.30 -18.79 -22.65
N VAL A 130 -0.62 -18.31 -23.70
CA VAL A 130 -0.49 -19.05 -24.97
C VAL A 130 0.32 -20.33 -24.77
N SER A 131 1.45 -20.24 -24.07
CA SER A 131 2.32 -21.40 -23.76
C SER A 131 1.54 -22.50 -23.04
N ASN A 132 0.81 -22.15 -21.97
CA ASN A 132 0.01 -23.10 -21.21
C ASN A 132 -1.06 -23.79 -22.08
N LYS A 133 -1.75 -23.05 -22.95
CA LYS A 133 -2.74 -23.62 -23.88
C LYS A 133 -2.11 -24.58 -24.89
N THR A 134 -0.92 -24.26 -25.40
CA THR A 134 -0.22 -25.14 -26.35
C THR A 134 0.22 -26.43 -25.67
N ILE A 135 0.72 -26.37 -24.43
CA ILE A 135 1.10 -27.53 -23.63
C ILE A 135 -0.13 -28.43 -23.33
N GLU A 136 -1.29 -27.84 -23.03
CA GLU A 136 -2.55 -28.58 -22.83
C GLU A 136 -3.00 -29.34 -24.09
N LEU A 137 -2.78 -28.77 -25.28
CA LEU A 137 -3.21 -29.34 -26.55
C LEU A 137 -2.25 -30.41 -27.08
N ASP A 138 -0.94 -30.23 -26.89
CA ASP A 138 0.08 -31.20 -27.30
C ASP A 138 1.29 -31.19 -26.32
N PRO A 139 1.34 -32.15 -25.38
CA PRO A 139 2.40 -32.25 -24.37
C PRO A 139 3.79 -32.55 -24.93
N THR A 140 3.90 -32.94 -26.21
CA THR A 140 5.16 -33.31 -26.85
C THR A 140 5.81 -32.15 -27.62
N THR A 141 5.12 -31.01 -27.72
CA THR A 141 5.65 -29.82 -28.37
C THR A 141 6.73 -29.19 -27.49
N GLU A 142 8.00 -29.32 -27.88
CA GLU A 142 9.05 -28.43 -27.38
C GLU A 142 8.65 -27.00 -27.79
N THR A 143 8.13 -26.22 -26.83
CA THR A 143 7.92 -24.79 -27.04
C THR A 143 9.28 -24.20 -27.42
N GLU A 144 9.36 -23.59 -28.61
CA GLU A 144 10.55 -22.85 -29.05
C GLU A 144 11.11 -22.06 -27.86
N LYS A 145 12.41 -22.24 -27.53
CA LYS A 145 13.12 -21.65 -26.38
C LYS A 145 12.38 -20.43 -25.84
N SER A 146 11.70 -20.60 -24.70
CA SER A 146 10.68 -19.65 -24.26
C SER A 146 11.23 -18.24 -24.25
N LEU A 147 10.66 -17.37 -25.09
CA LEU A 147 11.06 -15.96 -25.18
C LEU A 147 11.03 -15.30 -23.80
N TRP A 148 10.06 -15.68 -22.98
CA TRP A 148 9.96 -15.34 -21.57
C TRP A 148 10.33 -16.55 -20.71
N ASN A 149 11.33 -16.39 -19.85
CA ASN A 149 11.77 -17.43 -18.91
C ASN A 149 11.88 -16.85 -17.48
N THR A 150 12.27 -17.69 -16.54
CA THR A 150 12.45 -17.32 -15.12
C THR A 150 13.46 -16.18 -14.93
N ASP A 151 14.55 -16.16 -15.71
CA ASP A 151 15.57 -15.10 -15.64
C ASP A 151 15.02 -13.75 -16.12
N GLU A 152 14.14 -13.77 -17.12
CA GLU A 152 13.44 -12.59 -17.58
C GLU A 152 12.53 -12.04 -16.47
N TYR A 153 11.67 -12.88 -15.86
CA TYR A 153 10.82 -12.47 -14.75
C TYR A 153 11.62 -11.96 -13.55
N ASP A 154 12.77 -12.56 -13.24
CA ASP A 154 13.64 -12.10 -12.17
C ASP A 154 14.22 -10.72 -12.47
N TRP A 155 14.69 -10.51 -13.69
CA TRP A 155 15.22 -9.22 -14.09
C TRP A 155 14.15 -8.12 -13.96
N PHE A 156 12.95 -8.33 -14.49
CA PHE A 156 11.89 -7.31 -14.43
C PHE A 156 11.38 -7.07 -13.01
N SER A 157 11.19 -8.12 -12.21
CA SER A 157 10.75 -7.96 -10.83
C SER A 157 11.82 -7.27 -9.96
N ARG A 158 13.10 -7.62 -10.06
CA ARG A 158 14.20 -6.92 -9.35
C ARG A 158 14.29 -5.45 -9.73
N ASN A 159 14.25 -5.15 -11.03
CA ASN A 159 14.36 -3.77 -11.49
C ASN A 159 13.14 -2.95 -11.09
N SER A 160 11.93 -3.51 -11.17
CA SER A 160 10.71 -2.84 -10.67
C SER A 160 10.80 -2.56 -9.17
N TYR A 161 11.27 -3.52 -8.36
CA TYR A 161 11.48 -3.32 -6.93
C TYR A 161 12.49 -2.20 -6.63
N ASN A 162 13.65 -2.22 -7.31
CA ASN A 162 14.68 -1.20 -7.13
C ASN A 162 14.17 0.20 -7.54
N LEU A 163 13.35 0.29 -8.59
CA LEU A 163 12.72 1.53 -9.01
C LEU A 163 11.66 2.01 -8.01
N ALA A 164 10.92 1.09 -7.38
CA ALA A 164 9.99 1.45 -6.31
C ALA A 164 10.75 2.08 -5.12
N LEU A 165 11.89 1.50 -4.72
CA LEU A 165 12.74 2.06 -3.66
C LEU A 165 13.32 3.42 -4.04
N ARG A 166 13.78 3.57 -5.30
CA ARG A 166 14.27 4.86 -5.81
C ARG A 166 13.17 5.92 -5.81
N ALA A 167 11.95 5.54 -6.19
CA ALA A 167 10.81 6.43 -6.23
C ALA A 167 10.46 6.96 -4.84
N LEU A 168 10.52 6.13 -3.79
CA LEU A 168 10.28 6.57 -2.39
C LEU A 168 11.24 7.68 -1.93
N GLN A 169 12.42 7.81 -2.53
CA GLN A 169 13.44 8.79 -2.14
C GLN A 169 13.49 10.01 -3.05
N HIS A 170 13.17 9.85 -4.33
CA HIS A 170 13.52 10.85 -5.35
C HIS A 170 12.39 11.24 -6.30
N TRP A 171 11.30 10.47 -6.38
CA TRP A 171 10.22 10.69 -7.34
C TRP A 171 8.87 10.85 -6.64
N PRO A 172 7.82 11.30 -7.35
CA PRO A 172 6.46 11.27 -6.82
C PRO A 172 6.09 9.87 -6.33
N VAL A 173 5.41 9.81 -5.18
CA VAL A 173 5.16 8.57 -4.45
C VAL A 173 4.27 7.59 -5.22
N GLU A 174 3.47 8.08 -6.16
CA GLU A 174 2.65 7.31 -7.08
C GLU A 174 3.48 6.32 -7.89
N TYR A 175 4.72 6.68 -8.26
CA TYR A 175 5.62 5.78 -8.97
C TYR A 175 6.14 4.65 -8.07
N ALA A 176 6.31 4.90 -6.77
CA ALA A 176 6.67 3.84 -5.83
C ALA A 176 5.58 2.76 -5.79
N LEU A 177 4.31 3.17 -5.74
CA LEU A 177 3.16 2.27 -5.81
C LEU A 177 3.15 1.48 -7.12
N ARG A 178 3.22 2.18 -8.27
CA ARG A 178 3.15 1.54 -9.60
C ARG A 178 4.26 0.52 -9.82
N PHE A 179 5.51 0.86 -9.48
CA PHE A 179 6.64 -0.05 -9.64
C PHE A 179 6.60 -1.24 -8.65
N ALA A 180 6.12 -1.03 -7.42
CA ALA A 180 5.91 -2.12 -6.47
C ALA A 180 4.82 -3.09 -6.98
N GLN A 181 3.70 -2.59 -7.52
CA GLN A 181 2.65 -3.39 -8.13
C GLN A 181 3.15 -4.18 -9.36
N LEU A 182 3.97 -3.55 -10.21
CA LEU A 182 4.62 -4.23 -11.33
C LEU A 182 5.52 -5.38 -10.84
N CYS A 183 6.31 -5.14 -9.78
CA CYS A 183 7.14 -6.18 -9.19
C CYS A 183 6.30 -7.40 -8.75
N VAL A 184 5.23 -7.17 -7.99
CA VAL A 184 4.32 -8.24 -7.54
C VAL A 184 3.74 -9.02 -8.72
N GLN A 185 3.29 -8.32 -9.77
CA GLN A 185 2.73 -8.97 -10.96
C GLN A 185 3.76 -9.81 -11.72
N PHE A 186 5.02 -9.36 -11.81
CA PHE A 186 6.10 -10.20 -12.38
C PHE A 186 6.42 -11.42 -11.50
N ILE A 187 6.37 -11.29 -10.17
CA ILE A 187 6.56 -12.44 -9.26
C ILE A 187 5.46 -13.50 -9.47
N GLN A 188 4.22 -13.08 -9.73
CA GLN A 188 3.11 -14.00 -10.04
C GLN A 188 3.29 -14.78 -11.37
N LEU A 189 4.22 -14.37 -12.23
CA LEU A 189 4.53 -15.09 -13.46
C LEU A 189 5.45 -16.31 -13.26
N TYR A 190 6.04 -16.49 -12.08
CA TYR A 190 6.78 -17.70 -11.78
C TYR A 190 5.87 -18.94 -11.71
N SER A 191 6.42 -20.11 -12.03
CA SER A 191 5.75 -21.41 -11.87
C SER A 191 6.18 -22.04 -10.55
N ALA A 192 5.21 -22.42 -9.71
CA ALA A 192 5.48 -23.03 -8.41
C ALA A 192 6.24 -24.37 -8.51
N GLU A 193 6.10 -25.07 -9.64
CA GLU A 193 6.71 -26.38 -9.92
C GLU A 193 8.20 -26.29 -10.29
N THR A 194 8.63 -25.17 -10.88
CA THR A 194 10.00 -25.01 -11.38
C THR A 194 10.92 -24.30 -10.39
N CYS A 195 10.36 -23.63 -9.39
CA CYS A 195 11.15 -22.90 -8.39
C CYS A 195 11.66 -23.85 -7.31
N SER A 196 12.94 -23.70 -6.97
CA SER A 196 13.52 -24.22 -5.75
C SER A 196 12.89 -23.57 -4.52
N GLU A 197 13.00 -24.22 -3.35
CA GLU A 197 12.47 -23.67 -2.11
C GLU A 197 13.14 -22.33 -1.72
N GLU A 198 14.44 -22.18 -1.99
CA GLU A 198 15.18 -20.94 -1.76
C GLU A 198 14.67 -19.80 -2.65
N GLU A 199 14.39 -20.08 -3.93
CA GLU A 199 13.79 -19.08 -4.84
C GLU A 199 12.40 -18.68 -4.38
N LYS A 200 11.55 -19.63 -3.95
CA LYS A 200 10.23 -19.33 -3.41
C LYS A 200 10.31 -18.42 -2.19
N GLU A 201 11.24 -18.68 -1.29
CA GLU A 201 11.46 -17.85 -0.10
C GLU A 201 11.91 -16.43 -0.48
N ASN A 202 12.89 -16.31 -1.39
CA ASN A 202 13.38 -15.02 -1.88
C ASN A 202 12.29 -14.21 -2.60
N LEU A 203 11.44 -14.86 -3.40
CA LEU A 203 10.31 -14.24 -4.09
C LEU A 203 9.23 -13.79 -3.09
N ALA A 204 8.90 -14.63 -2.11
CA ALA A 204 7.95 -14.29 -1.05
C ALA A 204 8.45 -13.11 -0.20
N LEU A 205 9.74 -13.05 0.11
CA LEU A 205 10.37 -11.90 0.77
C LEU A 205 10.25 -10.63 -0.08
N ARG A 206 10.62 -10.69 -1.36
CA ARG A 206 10.50 -9.54 -2.28
C ARG A 206 9.04 -9.07 -2.39
N GLN A 207 8.10 -9.99 -2.53
CA GLN A 207 6.67 -9.69 -2.59
C GLN A 207 6.20 -9.02 -1.30
N SER A 208 6.59 -9.53 -0.13
CA SER A 208 6.22 -8.91 1.15
C SER A 208 6.72 -7.47 1.28
N PHE A 209 7.92 -7.15 0.78
CA PHE A 209 8.42 -5.77 0.78
C PHE A 209 7.63 -4.90 -0.19
N CYS A 210 7.25 -5.42 -1.36
CA CYS A 210 6.38 -4.72 -2.28
C CYS A 210 4.99 -4.48 -1.69
N ASP A 211 4.39 -5.47 -1.04
CA ASP A 211 3.10 -5.35 -0.36
C ASP A 211 3.15 -4.29 0.74
N TYR A 212 4.25 -4.23 1.50
CA TYR A 212 4.48 -3.17 2.48
C TYR A 212 4.53 -1.78 1.83
N ILE A 213 5.27 -1.63 0.73
CA ILE A 213 5.36 -0.37 -0.03
C ILE A 213 3.99 0.01 -0.60
N CYS A 214 3.28 -0.93 -1.22
CA CYS A 214 1.95 -0.73 -1.80
C CYS A 214 0.97 -0.25 -0.73
N ALA A 215 0.82 -1.00 0.38
CA ALA A 215 -0.11 -0.65 1.45
C ALA A 215 0.20 0.72 2.06
N SER A 216 1.47 0.97 2.42
CA SER A 216 1.89 2.25 3.03
C SER A 216 1.68 3.42 2.08
N THR A 217 1.95 3.24 0.78
CA THR A 217 1.78 4.28 -0.23
C THR A 217 0.32 4.53 -0.53
N CYS A 218 -0.50 3.49 -0.65
CA CYS A 218 -1.94 3.62 -0.84
C CYS A 218 -2.58 4.43 0.29
N VAL A 219 -2.26 4.14 1.56
CA VAL A 219 -2.78 4.96 2.67
C VAL A 219 -2.24 6.39 2.63
N ALA A 220 -0.95 6.59 2.33
CA ALA A 220 -0.39 7.93 2.23
C ALA A 220 -1.04 8.78 1.12
N LEU A 221 -1.41 8.15 0.00
CA LEU A 221 -2.16 8.78 -1.08
C LEU A 221 -3.62 9.01 -0.69
N ALA A 222 -4.28 8.05 -0.05
CA ALA A 222 -5.68 8.13 0.37
C ALA A 222 -5.91 9.33 1.32
N ARG A 223 -4.99 9.57 2.25
CA ARG A 223 -5.02 10.72 3.18
C ARG A 223 -4.99 12.09 2.48
N LYS A 224 -4.49 12.16 1.24
CA LYS A 224 -4.38 13.39 0.44
C LYS A 224 -5.42 13.48 -0.67
N GLU A 225 -6.23 12.44 -0.86
CA GLU A 225 -7.19 12.37 -1.95
C GLU A 225 -8.51 13.02 -1.53
N ASP A 226 -8.96 14.01 -2.31
CA ASP A 226 -10.20 14.74 -2.05
C ASP A 226 -11.43 14.00 -2.57
N LYS A 227 -11.25 13.13 -3.58
CA LYS A 227 -12.36 12.37 -4.17
C LYS A 227 -12.62 11.11 -3.37
N LEU A 228 -13.78 11.08 -2.70
CA LEU A 228 -14.19 9.96 -1.84
C LEU A 228 -14.06 8.59 -2.52
N ASP A 229 -14.55 8.42 -3.75
CA ASP A 229 -14.49 7.13 -4.46
C ASP A 229 -13.05 6.63 -4.66
N LYS A 230 -12.14 7.55 -5.01
CA LYS A 230 -10.72 7.23 -5.18
C LYS A 230 -10.04 6.95 -3.85
N GLN A 231 -10.38 7.71 -2.81
CA GLN A 231 -9.88 7.49 -1.46
C GLN A 231 -10.28 6.09 -0.96
N LEU A 232 -11.54 5.71 -1.12
CA LEU A 232 -12.03 4.38 -0.74
C LEU A 232 -11.35 3.28 -1.56
N GLN A 233 -11.14 3.48 -2.86
CA GLN A 233 -10.40 2.53 -3.70
C GLN A 233 -8.96 2.34 -3.21
N LEU A 234 -8.26 3.42 -2.84
CA LEU A 234 -6.89 3.34 -2.31
C LEU A 234 -6.85 2.59 -0.98
N TYR A 235 -7.82 2.78 -0.09
CA TYR A 235 -7.92 2.00 1.15
C TYR A 235 -8.22 0.52 0.89
N ASP A 236 -9.06 0.20 -0.08
CA ASP A 236 -9.33 -1.19 -0.48
C ASP A 236 -8.07 -1.86 -1.06
N ASP A 237 -7.33 -1.16 -1.92
CA ASP A 237 -6.06 -1.64 -2.46
C ASP A 237 -4.99 -1.82 -1.37
N ALA A 238 -4.96 -0.94 -0.36
CA ALA A 238 -4.10 -1.12 0.81
C ALA A 238 -4.47 -2.42 1.56
N GLN A 239 -5.76 -2.70 1.77
CA GLN A 239 -6.19 -3.94 2.44
C GLN A 239 -5.81 -5.20 1.69
N LYS A 240 -5.87 -5.19 0.34
CA LYS A 240 -5.41 -6.32 -0.49
C LYS A 240 -3.92 -6.62 -0.24
N SER A 241 -3.08 -5.58 -0.27
CA SER A 241 -1.65 -5.73 0.00
C SER A 241 -1.36 -6.17 1.45
N ILE A 242 -2.08 -5.64 2.44
CA ILE A 242 -1.93 -6.08 3.85
C ILE A 242 -2.31 -7.55 4.02
N THR A 243 -3.39 -7.99 3.37
CA THR A 243 -3.83 -9.39 3.42
C THR A 243 -2.79 -10.32 2.79
N SER A 244 -2.26 -9.95 1.63
CA SER A 244 -1.14 -10.67 0.97
C SER A 244 0.09 -10.73 1.89
N PHE A 245 0.48 -9.61 2.49
CA PHE A 245 1.59 -9.56 3.44
C PHE A 245 1.38 -10.49 4.64
N ARG A 246 0.18 -10.50 5.25
CA ARG A 246 -0.16 -11.34 6.39
C ARG A 246 -0.02 -12.83 6.04
N ALA A 247 -0.50 -13.24 4.87
CA ALA A 247 -0.37 -14.61 4.38
C ALA A 247 1.10 -15.01 4.15
N LEU A 248 1.90 -14.15 3.50
CA LEU A 248 3.32 -14.39 3.27
C LEU A 248 4.10 -14.48 4.59
N ARG A 249 3.80 -13.59 5.54
CA ARG A 249 4.44 -13.59 6.86
C ARG A 249 4.24 -14.92 7.58
N GLN A 250 3.02 -15.44 7.63
CA GLN A 250 2.74 -16.70 8.34
C GLN A 250 3.60 -17.86 7.82
N ASN A 251 3.87 -17.87 6.51
CA ASN A 251 4.70 -18.89 5.87
C ASN A 251 6.21 -18.65 6.06
N LEU A 252 6.64 -17.38 6.02
CA LEU A 252 8.05 -16.99 6.07
C LEU A 252 8.61 -16.96 7.49
N GLU A 253 7.87 -16.40 8.44
CA GLU A 253 8.33 -16.07 9.79
C GLU A 253 9.10 -17.22 10.48
N PRO A 254 8.66 -18.49 10.44
CA PRO A 254 9.40 -19.59 11.07
C PRO A 254 10.79 -19.88 10.48
N ARG A 255 11.04 -19.46 9.25
CA ARG A 255 12.29 -19.73 8.50
C ARG A 255 13.30 -18.59 8.59
N LEU A 256 12.86 -17.40 8.99
CA LEU A 256 13.69 -16.19 9.01
C LEU A 256 14.60 -16.12 10.25
N THR A 257 15.71 -15.39 10.11
CA THR A 257 16.60 -15.08 11.24
C THR A 257 15.89 -14.20 12.27
N VAL A 258 16.33 -14.24 13.53
CA VAL A 258 15.75 -13.42 14.62
C VAL A 258 15.72 -11.93 14.28
N GLN A 259 16.78 -11.41 13.65
CA GLN A 259 16.83 -10.00 13.24
C GLN A 259 15.80 -9.70 12.15
N THR A 260 15.73 -10.56 11.12
CA THR A 260 14.76 -10.38 10.03
C THR A 260 13.33 -10.50 10.53
N GLN A 261 13.04 -11.42 11.46
CA GLN A 261 11.73 -11.56 12.12
C GLN A 261 11.35 -10.28 12.87
N LYS A 262 12.30 -9.66 13.59
CA LYS A 262 12.08 -8.39 14.28
C LYS A 262 11.73 -7.27 13.29
N ASP A 263 12.52 -7.12 12.23
CA ASP A 263 12.28 -6.10 11.19
C ASP A 263 10.92 -6.33 10.47
N PHE A 264 10.57 -7.59 10.22
CA PHE A 264 9.24 -7.97 9.71
C PHE A 264 8.14 -7.64 10.70
N GLY A 265 8.36 -7.87 12.00
CA GLY A 265 7.52 -7.50 13.12
C GLY A 265 7.17 -6.01 13.13
N GLU A 266 8.18 -5.16 13.05
CA GLU A 266 8.00 -3.70 13.02
C GLU A 266 7.20 -3.24 11.79
N ARG A 267 7.49 -3.80 10.61
CA ARG A 267 6.71 -3.53 9.39
C ARG A 267 5.25 -3.98 9.52
N TYR A 268 5.01 -5.17 10.06
CA TYR A 268 3.66 -5.68 10.26
C TYR A 268 2.86 -4.83 11.25
N LEU A 269 3.49 -4.41 12.36
CA LEU A 269 2.86 -3.50 13.31
C LEU A 269 2.47 -2.17 12.65
N SER A 270 3.33 -1.63 11.77
CA SER A 270 2.97 -0.47 10.94
C SER A 270 1.76 -0.78 10.05
N LEU A 271 1.73 -1.93 9.37
CA LEU A 271 0.60 -2.33 8.53
C LEU A 271 -0.70 -2.53 9.30
N LEU A 272 -0.68 -3.03 10.54
CA LEU A 272 -1.87 -3.15 11.38
C LEU A 272 -2.51 -1.78 11.68
N ILE A 273 -1.69 -0.73 11.87
CA ILE A 273 -2.19 0.63 12.05
C ILE A 273 -2.86 1.12 10.76
N HIS A 274 -2.23 0.87 9.61
CA HIS A 274 -2.79 1.20 8.30
C HIS A 274 -4.08 0.41 8.00
N GLU A 275 -4.15 -0.86 8.42
CA GLU A 275 -5.33 -1.72 8.29
C GLU A 275 -6.48 -1.19 9.14
N PHE A 276 -6.19 -0.76 10.38
CA PHE A 276 -7.18 -0.13 11.26
C PHE A 276 -7.78 1.12 10.59
N GLU A 277 -6.93 2.01 10.08
CA GLU A 277 -7.35 3.22 9.37
C GLU A 277 -8.17 2.90 8.12
N ALA A 278 -7.73 1.94 7.30
CA ALA A 278 -8.49 1.51 6.12
C ALA A 278 -9.87 0.95 6.50
N CYS A 279 -9.96 0.13 7.55
CA CYS A 279 -11.24 -0.39 8.05
C CYS A 279 -12.17 0.71 8.52
N VAL A 280 -11.64 1.74 9.19
CA VAL A 280 -12.40 2.91 9.65
C VAL A 280 -13.00 3.67 8.46
N HIS A 281 -12.20 3.95 7.43
CA HIS A 281 -12.69 4.67 6.24
C HIS A 281 -13.63 3.84 5.35
N LEU A 282 -13.43 2.52 5.31
CA LEU A 282 -14.29 1.58 4.58
C LEU A 282 -15.50 1.13 5.40
N GLU A 283 -15.70 1.65 6.61
CA GLU A 283 -16.77 1.29 7.53
C GLU A 283 -16.83 -0.23 7.87
N LYS A 284 -15.68 -0.92 7.80
CA LYS A 284 -15.53 -2.34 8.15
C LYS A 284 -15.30 -2.51 9.65
N TRP A 285 -16.33 -2.20 10.42
CA TRP A 285 -16.28 -2.10 11.88
C TRP A 285 -15.91 -3.40 12.61
N ASP A 286 -16.37 -4.54 12.11
CA ASP A 286 -16.21 -5.86 12.76
C ASP A 286 -14.74 -6.28 12.94
N SER A 287 -13.85 -5.76 12.09
CA SER A 287 -12.42 -6.09 12.12
C SER A 287 -11.64 -5.30 13.17
N LEU A 288 -12.12 -4.12 13.60
CA LEU A 288 -11.37 -3.21 14.45
C LEU A 288 -10.95 -3.84 15.78
N GLY A 289 -11.87 -4.58 16.42
CA GLY A 289 -11.59 -5.25 17.69
C GLY A 289 -10.48 -6.30 17.59
N LYS A 290 -10.40 -7.02 16.46
CA LYS A 290 -9.36 -8.03 16.20
C LYS A 290 -8.00 -7.37 15.94
N ILE A 291 -7.99 -6.34 15.09
CA ILE A 291 -6.77 -5.57 14.77
C ILE A 291 -6.16 -4.95 16.04
N THR A 292 -6.99 -4.38 16.92
CA THR A 292 -6.55 -3.83 18.21
C THR A 292 -5.87 -4.89 19.09
N GLU A 293 -6.37 -6.13 19.09
CA GLU A 293 -5.76 -7.24 19.83
C GLU A 293 -4.40 -7.62 19.26
N GLU A 294 -4.31 -7.74 17.93
CA GLU A 294 -3.07 -8.06 17.24
C GLU A 294 -2.00 -7.01 17.51
N ILE A 295 -2.36 -5.72 17.49
CA ILE A 295 -1.45 -4.62 17.88
C ILE A 295 -1.00 -4.76 19.34
N GLY A 296 -1.91 -5.14 20.23
CA GLY A 296 -1.63 -5.38 21.65
C GLY A 296 -0.53 -6.41 21.90
N ASN A 297 -0.43 -7.43 21.04
CA ASN A 297 0.60 -8.49 21.16
C ASN A 297 2.04 -7.95 21.04
N PHE A 298 2.23 -6.80 20.39
CA PHE A 298 3.54 -6.16 20.26
C PHE A 298 3.99 -5.43 21.53
N LYS A 299 3.09 -5.24 22.50
CA LYS A 299 3.35 -4.57 23.79
C LYS A 299 4.00 -3.19 23.63
N GLN A 300 3.60 -2.45 22.61
CA GLN A 300 4.04 -1.07 22.35
C GLN A 300 2.90 -0.09 22.52
N LEU A 301 3.15 1.01 23.25
CA LEU A 301 2.10 1.98 23.55
C LEU A 301 1.78 2.91 22.36
N GLN A 302 2.78 3.30 21.55
CA GLN A 302 2.57 4.27 20.47
C GLN A 302 1.57 3.80 19.39
N PRO A 303 1.60 2.54 18.92
CA PRO A 303 0.57 2.01 18.03
C PRO A 303 -0.84 2.05 18.62
N LEU A 304 -1.00 1.64 19.88
CA LEU A 304 -2.28 1.69 20.59
C LEU A 304 -2.82 3.13 20.68
N ARG A 305 -1.93 4.10 20.89
CA ARG A 305 -2.32 5.52 20.86
C ARG A 305 -2.82 5.99 19.51
N ARG A 306 -2.14 5.60 18.43
CA ARG A 306 -2.55 5.99 17.08
C ARG A 306 -3.95 5.48 16.76
N ILE A 307 -4.23 4.20 17.01
CA ILE A 307 -5.57 3.64 16.75
C ILE A 307 -6.62 4.20 17.72
N GLY A 308 -6.23 4.49 18.97
CA GLY A 308 -7.09 5.16 19.95
C GLY A 308 -7.49 6.56 19.50
N ASP A 309 -6.56 7.33 18.94
CA ASP A 309 -6.85 8.65 18.42
C ASP A 309 -7.67 8.60 17.13
N MET A 310 -7.46 7.59 16.27
CA MET A 310 -8.27 7.37 15.07
C MET A 310 -9.73 7.09 15.41
N ILE A 311 -10.01 6.15 16.33
CA ILE A 311 -11.40 5.81 16.69
C ILE A 311 -12.14 6.98 17.35
N LEU A 312 -11.40 7.89 18.01
CA LEU A 312 -11.95 9.11 18.60
C LEU A 312 -12.35 10.17 17.58
N CYS A 313 -11.69 10.19 16.43
CA CYS A 313 -11.95 11.17 15.37
C CYS A 313 -13.06 10.73 14.41
N VAL A 314 -13.55 9.50 14.50
CA VAL A 314 -14.50 8.94 13.53
C VAL A 314 -15.86 8.72 14.17
N ASP A 315 -16.90 8.94 13.37
CA ASP A 315 -18.30 8.73 13.76
C ASP A 315 -18.68 7.23 13.70
N ALA A 316 -17.98 6.40 14.48
CA ALA A 316 -18.26 4.99 14.57
C ALA A 316 -19.53 4.72 15.41
N PRO A 317 -20.34 3.70 15.07
CA PRO A 317 -21.49 3.31 15.89
C PRO A 317 -21.09 3.07 17.35
N VAL A 318 -21.89 3.54 18.31
CA VAL A 318 -21.59 3.45 19.75
C VAL A 318 -21.27 2.02 20.19
N GLY A 319 -21.96 1.03 19.62
CA GLY A 319 -21.73 -0.40 19.87
C GLY A 319 -20.35 -0.91 19.43
N VAL A 320 -19.67 -0.21 18.52
CA VAL A 320 -18.31 -0.51 18.04
C VAL A 320 -17.29 0.37 18.77
N PHE A 321 -17.59 1.66 18.89
CA PHE A 321 -16.73 2.65 19.52
C PHE A 321 -16.36 2.27 20.97
N LEU A 322 -17.37 1.96 21.80
CA LEU A 322 -17.13 1.69 23.22
C LEU A 322 -16.23 0.45 23.43
N PRO A 323 -16.51 -0.73 22.82
CA PRO A 323 -15.65 -1.90 23.02
C PRO A 323 -14.23 -1.72 22.47
N VAL A 324 -14.06 -1.04 21.33
CA VAL A 324 -12.73 -0.81 20.75
C VAL A 324 -11.92 0.13 21.64
N LEU A 325 -12.51 1.24 22.10
CA LEU A 325 -11.84 2.20 22.98
C LEU A 325 -11.49 1.57 24.34
N GLU A 326 -12.42 0.81 24.94
CA GLU A 326 -12.18 0.05 26.16
C GLU A 326 -10.99 -0.93 25.99
N LYS A 327 -10.93 -1.63 24.86
CA LYS A 327 -9.83 -2.55 24.55
C LYS A 327 -8.49 -1.83 24.43
N VAL A 328 -8.46 -0.67 23.75
CA VAL A 328 -7.25 0.16 23.63
C VAL A 328 -6.76 0.63 25.01
N ILE A 329 -7.68 1.07 25.88
CA ILE A 329 -7.37 1.50 27.25
C ILE A 329 -6.76 0.34 28.05
N ASN A 330 -7.43 -0.82 28.04
CA ASN A 330 -6.99 -2.00 28.79
C ASN A 330 -5.59 -2.47 28.36
N LEU A 331 -5.35 -2.57 27.06
CA LEU A 331 -4.03 -2.92 26.52
C LEU A 331 -2.97 -1.87 26.86
N SER A 332 -3.32 -0.58 26.82
CA SER A 332 -2.39 0.50 27.15
C SER A 332 -1.94 0.48 28.61
N ILE A 333 -2.86 0.17 29.53
CA ILE A 333 -2.58 0.02 30.96
C ILE A 333 -1.66 -1.19 31.21
N GLN A 334 -1.85 -2.29 30.49
CA GLN A 334 -0.99 -3.46 30.59
C GLN A 334 0.46 -3.18 30.14
N VAL A 335 0.64 -2.36 29.11
CA VAL A 335 1.97 -2.02 28.57
C VAL A 335 2.75 -1.08 29.47
N GLU A 336 2.13 0.03 29.91
CA GLU A 336 2.75 0.97 30.85
C GLU A 336 2.10 0.82 32.23
N THR A 337 2.49 -0.24 32.94
CA THR A 337 2.09 -0.41 34.34
C THR A 337 2.38 0.89 35.10
N HIS A 338 1.34 1.47 35.72
CA HIS A 338 1.38 2.67 36.55
C HIS A 338 1.50 4.05 35.83
N LYS A 339 1.17 4.20 34.53
CA LYS A 339 1.13 5.51 33.84
C LYS A 339 -0.23 5.86 33.21
N ILE A 340 -1.29 5.77 34.00
CA ILE A 340 -2.68 5.97 33.54
C ILE A 340 -2.98 7.40 33.10
N GLY A 341 -2.20 8.41 33.55
CA GLY A 341 -2.36 9.79 33.09
C GLY A 341 -2.26 9.97 31.56
N LYS A 342 -1.59 9.04 30.87
CA LYS A 342 -1.50 9.03 29.40
C LYS A 342 -2.74 8.48 28.69
N VAL A 343 -3.60 7.78 29.43
CA VAL A 343 -4.82 7.11 28.96
C VAL A 343 -6.07 7.85 29.46
N ALA A 344 -5.91 8.74 30.46
CA ALA A 344 -6.94 9.58 31.06
C ALA A 344 -7.88 10.24 30.05
N ARG A 345 -7.34 10.84 28.98
CA ARG A 345 -8.16 11.46 27.92
C ARG A 345 -9.19 10.47 27.36
N TRP A 346 -8.77 9.26 27.03
CA TRP A 346 -9.63 8.25 26.43
C TRP A 346 -10.67 7.72 27.42
N ILE A 347 -10.29 7.58 28.68
CA ILE A 347 -11.22 7.22 29.76
C ILE A 347 -12.31 8.29 29.89
N ARG A 348 -11.95 9.57 29.93
CA ARG A 348 -12.92 10.67 30.04
C ARG A 348 -13.93 10.61 28.89
N ILE A 349 -13.47 10.37 27.67
CA ILE A 349 -14.34 10.27 26.49
C ILE A 349 -15.21 9.00 26.55
N LEU A 350 -14.64 7.85 26.95
CA LEU A 350 -15.38 6.62 27.15
C LEU A 350 -16.51 6.82 28.16
N LEU A 351 -16.23 7.47 29.28
CA LEU A 351 -17.20 7.81 30.31
C LEU A 351 -18.27 8.75 29.75
N GLN A 352 -17.89 9.87 29.14
CA GLN A 352 -18.85 10.81 28.55
C GLN A 352 -19.81 10.14 27.55
N LYS A 353 -19.31 9.23 26.71
CA LYS A 353 -20.12 8.49 25.74
C LYS A 353 -20.95 7.38 26.39
N SER A 354 -20.46 6.71 27.43
CA SER A 354 -21.24 5.69 28.15
C SER A 354 -22.38 6.30 28.98
N LEU A 355 -22.17 7.49 29.55
CA LEU A 355 -23.19 8.26 30.27
C LEU A 355 -24.39 8.65 29.40
N GLN A 356 -24.20 8.70 28.07
CA GLN A 356 -25.29 8.95 27.11
C GLN A 356 -26.10 7.69 26.77
N GLY A 357 -25.62 6.48 27.12
CA GLY A 357 -26.17 5.23 26.59
C GLY A 357 -26.44 4.09 27.58
N ASP A 358 -25.59 3.85 28.61
CA ASP A 358 -25.78 2.69 29.51
C ASP A 358 -24.96 2.75 30.83
N PHE A 359 -25.65 2.65 31.97
CA PHE A 359 -25.12 2.83 33.35
C PHE A 359 -24.13 1.72 33.79
N ASN A 360 -24.37 0.48 33.37
CA ASN A 360 -23.68 -0.72 33.89
C ASN A 360 -22.19 -0.84 33.49
N LYS A 361 -21.73 -0.05 32.51
CA LYS A 361 -20.34 -0.11 32.02
C LYS A 361 -19.38 0.81 32.79
N ALA A 362 -19.89 1.88 33.41
CA ALA A 362 -19.05 2.87 34.07
C ALA A 362 -18.51 2.40 35.44
N GLU A 363 -19.25 1.53 36.15
CA GLU A 363 -18.92 1.07 37.50
C GLU A 363 -17.66 0.18 37.56
N ARG A 364 -17.31 -0.52 36.46
CA ARG A 364 -16.19 -1.47 36.41
C ARG A 364 -14.79 -0.85 36.48
N LEU A 365 -14.68 0.48 36.57
CA LEU A 365 -13.43 1.21 36.43
C LEU A 365 -12.77 1.58 37.79
N GLY A 366 -13.39 1.30 38.94
CA GLY A 366 -13.08 2.00 40.20
C GLY A 366 -12.03 1.41 41.15
N ASN A 367 -10.76 1.17 40.77
CA ASN A 367 -9.70 0.92 41.80
C ASN A 367 -8.25 1.23 41.38
N GLN A 368 -7.98 1.41 40.09
CA GLN A 368 -6.61 1.60 39.58
C GLN A 368 -6.32 3.02 39.10
N TYR A 369 -7.26 3.96 39.18
CA TYR A 369 -7.17 5.25 38.49
C TYR A 369 -6.34 6.32 39.22
N PRO A 370 -5.75 7.29 38.48
CA PRO A 370 -5.13 8.49 39.06
C PRO A 370 -6.14 9.29 39.89
N GLN A 371 -5.66 9.94 40.95
CA GLN A 371 -6.50 10.70 41.88
C GLN A 371 -7.28 11.83 41.18
N GLU A 372 -6.59 12.62 40.35
CA GLU A 372 -7.20 13.70 39.55
C GLU A 372 -8.31 13.20 38.62
N GLU A 373 -8.21 11.96 38.12
CA GLU A 373 -9.25 11.38 37.26
C GLU A 373 -10.45 10.89 38.07
N LEU A 374 -10.22 10.28 39.23
CA LEU A 374 -11.30 9.88 40.14
C LEU A 374 -12.08 11.10 40.64
N GLU A 375 -11.39 12.18 40.99
CA GLU A 375 -11.99 13.47 41.35
C GLU A 375 -12.83 14.04 40.20
N TRP A 376 -12.28 14.07 38.99
CA TRP A 376 -13.00 14.56 37.80
C TRP A 376 -14.23 13.70 37.47
N ILE A 377 -14.13 12.37 37.54
CA ILE A 377 -15.26 11.45 37.29
C ILE A 377 -16.35 11.68 38.33
N ALA A 378 -16.01 11.71 39.63
CA ALA A 378 -16.97 11.95 40.69
C ALA A 378 -17.70 13.30 40.53
N ALA A 379 -16.97 14.37 40.20
CA ALA A 379 -17.57 15.68 39.94
C ALA A 379 -18.48 15.66 38.70
N THR A 380 -18.09 14.98 37.62
CA THR A 380 -18.86 14.90 36.37
C THR A 380 -20.17 14.12 36.57
N LEU A 381 -20.10 12.98 37.26
CA LEU A 381 -21.28 12.18 37.62
C LEU A 381 -22.24 12.97 38.52
N TRP A 382 -21.69 13.72 39.49
CA TRP A 382 -22.48 14.58 40.34
C TRP A 382 -23.21 15.66 39.54
N ASN A 383 -22.52 16.35 38.63
CA ASN A 383 -23.15 17.37 37.79
C ASN A 383 -24.26 16.79 36.91
N LEU A 384 -24.06 15.60 36.34
CA LEU A 384 -25.10 14.90 35.58
C LEU A 384 -26.32 14.57 36.47
N ALA A 385 -26.10 14.16 37.72
CA ALA A 385 -27.17 13.93 38.67
C ALA A 385 -27.98 15.21 38.96
N ILE A 386 -27.32 16.37 39.04
CA ILE A 386 -27.97 17.67 39.19
C ILE A 386 -28.78 18.03 37.93
N ASP A 387 -28.22 17.84 36.74
CA ASP A 387 -28.91 18.13 35.47
C ASP A 387 -30.20 17.30 35.34
N LYS A 388 -30.14 16.02 35.71
CA LYS A 388 -31.32 15.14 35.76
C LYS A 388 -32.36 15.60 36.77
N ASN A 389 -31.91 16.10 37.93
CA ASN A 389 -32.78 16.67 38.95
C ASN A 389 -33.57 17.87 38.41
N TYR A 390 -32.87 18.79 37.74
CA TYR A 390 -33.48 19.96 37.11
C TYR A 390 -34.42 19.58 35.95
N ALA A 391 -34.13 18.50 35.23
CA ALA A 391 -35.00 17.95 34.20
C ALA A 391 -36.22 17.19 34.74
N GLY A 392 -36.36 17.04 36.07
CA GLY A 392 -37.46 16.32 36.72
C GLY A 392 -37.32 14.78 36.72
N ASP A 393 -36.17 14.26 36.26
CA ASP A 393 -35.83 12.84 36.34
C ASP A 393 -35.16 12.54 37.69
N PHE A 394 -35.99 12.48 38.74
CA PHE A 394 -35.51 12.24 40.11
C PHE A 394 -34.90 10.84 40.30
N GLY A 395 -35.43 9.84 39.58
CA GLY A 395 -34.89 8.49 39.57
C GLY A 395 -33.46 8.45 38.99
N GLY A 396 -33.28 9.01 37.79
CA GLY A 396 -31.95 9.14 37.18
C GLY A 396 -31.00 10.00 38.01
N SER A 397 -31.49 11.10 38.58
CA SER A 397 -30.71 11.96 39.48
C SER A 397 -30.14 11.18 40.68
N LYS A 398 -30.98 10.39 41.36
CA LYS A 398 -30.55 9.57 42.49
C LYS A 398 -29.47 8.57 42.09
N THR A 399 -29.70 7.81 41.02
CA THR A 399 -28.78 6.79 40.51
C THR A 399 -27.40 7.36 40.15
N TRP A 400 -27.36 8.51 39.47
CA TRP A 400 -26.09 9.16 39.13
C TRP A 400 -25.35 9.74 40.33
N ALA A 401 -26.07 10.27 41.32
CA ALA A 401 -25.46 10.81 42.53
C ALA A 401 -24.91 9.70 43.45
N GLU A 402 -25.59 8.56 43.56
CA GLU A 402 -25.07 7.37 44.27
C GLU A 402 -23.80 6.84 43.62
N PHE A 403 -23.73 6.86 42.28
CA PHE A 403 -22.53 6.46 41.58
C PHE A 403 -21.38 7.46 41.75
N ALA A 404 -21.66 8.77 41.74
CA ALA A 404 -20.67 9.80 42.05
C ALA A 404 -20.07 9.61 43.46
N LEU A 405 -20.89 9.25 44.44
CA LEU A 405 -20.47 8.93 45.80
C LEU A 405 -19.54 7.70 45.85
N SER A 406 -19.92 6.63 45.15
CA SER A 406 -19.08 5.43 45.04
C SER A 406 -17.70 5.77 44.45
N VAL A 407 -17.64 6.56 43.38
CA VAL A 407 -16.36 6.98 42.78
C VAL A 407 -15.54 7.85 43.72
N ALA A 408 -16.18 8.79 44.42
CA ALA A 408 -15.52 9.66 45.39
C ALA A 408 -14.87 8.89 46.55
N GLY A 409 -15.44 7.75 46.95
CA GLY A 409 -14.85 6.87 47.98
C GLY A 409 -13.51 6.23 47.56
N PHE A 410 -13.21 6.16 46.27
CA PHE A 410 -11.90 5.68 45.78
C PHE A 410 -10.82 6.78 45.74
N VAL A 411 -11.19 8.04 46.00
CA VAL A 411 -10.24 9.17 46.08
C VAL A 411 -9.50 9.12 47.42
N LYS A 412 -8.18 9.18 47.37
CA LYS A 412 -7.24 9.16 48.50
C LYS A 412 -7.02 10.56 49.08
N ASP A 413 -8.11 11.31 49.30
CA ASP A 413 -8.11 12.65 49.89
C ASP A 413 -8.46 12.64 51.40
N GLY A 414 -8.55 11.45 52.00
CA GLY A 414 -9.03 11.25 53.37
C GLY A 414 -10.56 11.23 53.47
N GLY A 415 -11.27 10.97 52.38
CA GLY A 415 -12.73 10.91 52.31
C GLY A 415 -13.38 12.30 52.30
N GLN A 416 -12.66 13.33 51.90
CA GLN A 416 -13.17 14.71 51.90
C GLN A 416 -14.24 14.89 50.81
N LEU A 417 -13.94 14.45 49.59
CA LEU A 417 -14.85 14.52 48.45
C LEU A 417 -16.11 13.69 48.69
N GLU A 418 -15.96 12.47 49.20
CA GLU A 418 -17.10 11.60 49.53
C GLU A 418 -18.03 12.27 50.56
N LYS A 419 -17.49 12.79 51.66
CA LYS A 419 -18.28 13.51 52.68
C LYS A 419 -18.96 14.75 52.11
N LEU A 420 -18.27 15.51 51.26
CA LEU A 420 -18.82 16.68 50.59
C LEU A 420 -20.03 16.31 49.74
N LEU A 421 -19.88 15.32 48.84
CA LEU A 421 -20.97 14.87 47.98
C LEU A 421 -22.11 14.27 48.82
N HIS A 422 -21.81 13.53 49.89
CA HIS A 422 -22.82 12.91 50.74
C HIS A 422 -23.69 13.97 51.43
N SER A 423 -23.08 15.04 51.93
CA SER A 423 -23.80 16.17 52.54
C SER A 423 -24.75 16.86 51.55
N LYS A 424 -24.37 16.94 50.27
CA LYS A 424 -25.21 17.52 49.22
C LYS A 424 -26.32 16.54 48.80
N PHE A 425 -26.06 15.24 48.85
CA PHE A 425 -27.02 14.19 48.47
C PHE A 425 -28.22 14.15 49.39
N VAL A 426 -28.01 14.32 50.69
CA VAL A 426 -29.09 14.40 51.70
C VAL A 426 -30.07 15.53 51.39
N ASN A 427 -29.59 16.61 50.75
CA ASN A 427 -30.40 17.78 50.40
C ASN A 427 -30.96 17.72 48.96
N LEU A 428 -30.64 16.67 48.20
CA LEU A 428 -31.06 16.51 46.82
C LEU A 428 -32.49 15.95 46.77
N ARG A 429 -33.37 16.56 45.96
CA ARG A 429 -34.73 16.03 45.75
C ARG A 429 -34.65 14.72 44.98
N THR A 430 -34.88 13.60 45.65
CA THR A 430 -34.76 12.26 45.04
C THR A 430 -36.11 11.56 44.87
N ASN A 431 -37.23 12.25 45.17
CA ASN A 431 -38.61 11.76 45.04
C ASN A 431 -39.49 12.76 44.31
#